data_AF-A0A812XDU9-F1
#
_entry.id   AF-A0A812XDU9-F1
#
_cell.length_a   1.000
_cell.length_b   1.000
_cell.length_c   1.000
_cell.angle_alpha   90.00
_cell.angle_beta   90.00
_cell.angle_gamma   90.00
#
_symmetry.space_group_name_H-M   'P 1'
#
loop_
_entity.id
_entity.type
_entity.pdbx_description
1 polymer ?
#
loop_
_entity_poly.entity_id
_entity_poly.type
_entity_poly.pdbx_seq_one_letter_code
_entity_poly.pdbx_strand_id
1 'polypeptide(L)'
;SEDSSGPPVQREGWPRFCSVSQEQAEKLFRDAFSGRGLDEMLREEMGRVPLQPGVHTAAVREGIFARLLRSAQMASQLPLAEEVTEKPRPEENWPRLDIQREPFVGSDGYRWVRIYTTARWPNGRKQEHVLEKPVYKM
;
A
#
# COMPACT_ATOMS: atom_id res chain seq x y z
N SER A 1 3.60 34.90 -27.33
CA SER A 1 4.30 35.15 -26.06
C SER A 1 3.22 35.49 -25.06
N GLU A 2 2.93 34.74 -24.01
CA GLU A 2 3.81 34.01 -23.10
C GLU A 2 3.26 32.63 -22.71
N ASP A 3 4.21 31.77 -22.40
CA ASP A 3 4.16 30.36 -22.08
C ASP A 3 3.92 30.19 -20.58
N SER A 4 2.72 29.74 -20.17
CA SER A 4 2.41 29.40 -18.78
C SER A 4 2.68 27.92 -18.52
N SER A 5 3.95 27.56 -18.52
CA SER A 5 4.43 26.26 -18.05
C SER A 5 4.41 26.21 -16.52
N GLY A 6 3.24 25.95 -15.94
CA GLY A 6 3.12 25.55 -14.54
C GLY A 6 3.56 24.07 -14.38
N PRO A 7 4.30 23.71 -13.32
CA PRO A 7 4.72 22.32 -13.12
C PRO A 7 3.49 21.42 -12.90
N PRO A 8 3.48 20.17 -13.41
CA PRO A 8 2.37 19.26 -13.24
C PRO A 8 2.21 18.89 -11.76
N VAL A 9 1.07 19.30 -11.19
CA VAL A 9 0.64 18.94 -9.83
C VAL A 9 0.51 17.41 -9.76
N GLN A 10 1.48 16.77 -9.11
CA GLN A 10 1.44 15.34 -8.86
C GLN A 10 0.34 15.07 -7.85
N ARG A 11 -0.68 14.32 -8.28
CA ARG A 11 -1.79 13.90 -7.44
C ARG A 11 -1.28 12.90 -6.42
N GLU A 12 -1.08 13.36 -5.19
CA GLU A 12 -0.81 12.57 -3.99
C GLU A 12 -2.05 11.70 -3.67
N GLY A 13 -2.15 10.57 -4.36
CA GLY A 13 -2.92 9.44 -3.86
C GLY A 13 -2.10 8.70 -2.80
N TRP A 14 -2.78 7.90 -1.99
CA TRP A 14 -2.26 6.74 -1.25
C TRP A 14 -0.96 6.19 -1.84
N PRO A 15 -0.01 5.65 -1.05
CA PRO A 15 1.12 4.92 -1.62
C PRO A 15 0.51 3.92 -2.58
N ARG A 16 0.66 4.19 -3.89
CA ARG A 16 0.26 3.22 -4.88
C ARG A 16 1.10 2.04 -4.46
N PHE A 17 0.45 0.91 -4.18
CA PHE A 17 1.13 -0.35 -4.29
C PHE A 17 1.65 -0.37 -5.72
N CYS A 18 2.86 0.15 -5.92
CA CYS A 18 3.57 0.10 -7.16
C CYS A 18 4.00 -1.34 -7.25
N SER A 19 3.06 -2.18 -7.67
CA SER A 19 3.36 -3.47 -8.23
C SER A 19 4.27 -3.17 -9.42
N VAL A 20 5.57 -3.25 -9.18
CA VAL A 20 6.54 -3.32 -10.27
C VAL A 20 6.24 -4.61 -11.02
N SER A 21 6.21 -4.57 -12.35
CA SER A 21 6.09 -5.80 -13.11
C SER A 21 7.28 -6.70 -12.80
N GLN A 22 7.12 -8.02 -12.95
CA GLN A 22 8.22 -8.98 -12.74
C GLN A 22 9.45 -8.61 -13.58
N GLU A 23 9.26 -8.13 -14.81
CA GLU A 23 10.32 -7.65 -15.69
C GLU A 23 11.05 -6.41 -15.15
N GLN A 24 10.31 -5.46 -14.57
CA GLN A 24 10.89 -4.27 -13.93
C GLN A 24 11.68 -4.65 -12.67
N ALA A 25 11.15 -5.58 -11.88
CA ALA A 25 11.85 -6.09 -10.71
C ALA A 25 13.13 -6.84 -11.11
N GLU A 26 13.08 -7.71 -12.12
CA GLU A 26 14.26 -8.40 -12.67
C GLU A 26 15.33 -7.42 -13.13
N LYS A 27 14.95 -6.40 -13.90
CA LYS A 27 15.90 -5.38 -14.37
C LYS A 27 16.55 -4.64 -13.20
N LEU A 28 15.74 -4.18 -12.25
CA LEU A 28 16.20 -3.45 -11.08
C LEU A 28 17.16 -4.28 -10.22
N PHE A 29 16.88 -5.57 -10.06
CA PHE A 29 17.75 -6.48 -9.32
C PHE A 29 19.07 -6.73 -10.04
N ARG A 30 19.05 -6.92 -11.37
CA ARG A 30 20.28 -7.07 -12.16
C ARG A 30 21.14 -5.82 -12.08
N ASP A 31 20.53 -4.64 -12.18
CA ASP A 31 21.23 -3.37 -12.08
C ASP A 31 21.84 -3.17 -10.68
N ALA A 32 21.13 -3.57 -9.62
CA ALA A 32 21.56 -3.41 -8.23
C ALA A 32 22.57 -4.47 -7.74
N PHE A 33 22.48 -5.71 -8.21
CA PHE A 33 23.24 -6.85 -7.70
C PHE A 33 24.17 -7.44 -8.75
N SER A 34 24.84 -6.60 -9.53
CA SER A 34 25.90 -7.00 -10.47
C SER A 34 25.48 -8.09 -11.48
N GLY A 35 24.26 -7.97 -12.01
CA GLY A 35 23.69 -8.87 -13.01
C GLY A 35 22.87 -10.03 -12.45
N ARG A 36 22.73 -10.16 -11.13
CA ARG A 36 21.90 -11.20 -10.51
C ARG A 36 20.41 -10.86 -10.56
N GLY A 37 19.60 -11.81 -10.97
CA GLY A 37 18.15 -11.66 -11.12
C GLY A 37 17.38 -11.77 -9.81
N LEU A 38 16.10 -11.39 -9.84
CA LEU A 38 15.19 -11.49 -8.68
C LEU A 38 15.06 -12.95 -8.22
N ASP A 39 14.78 -13.88 -9.13
CA ASP A 39 14.54 -15.29 -8.77
C ASP A 39 15.78 -15.96 -8.20
N GLU A 40 16.97 -15.57 -8.68
CA GLU A 40 18.26 -16.05 -8.17
C GLU A 40 18.48 -15.58 -6.73
N MET A 41 18.33 -14.28 -6.49
CA MET A 41 18.46 -13.66 -5.17
C MET A 41 17.46 -14.23 -4.16
N LEU A 42 16.21 -14.38 -4.59
CA LEU A 42 15.13 -14.85 -3.74
C LEU A 42 15.35 -16.33 -3.36
N ARG A 43 15.82 -17.16 -4.30
CA ARG A 43 16.13 -18.57 -4.04
C ARG A 43 17.30 -18.72 -3.08
N GLU A 44 18.36 -17.93 -3.26
CA GLU A 44 19.53 -17.97 -2.36
C GLU A 44 19.14 -17.57 -0.93
N GLU A 45 18.42 -16.46 -0.77
CA GLU A 45 18.00 -15.98 0.55
C GLU A 45 16.98 -16.93 1.20
N MET A 46 16.05 -17.50 0.43
CA MET A 46 15.14 -18.55 0.94
C MET A 46 15.91 -19.80 1.42
N GLY A 47 16.99 -20.18 0.74
CA GLY A 47 17.84 -21.32 1.14
C GLY A 47 18.66 -21.08 2.41
N ARG A 48 18.86 -19.81 2.79
CA ARG A 48 19.54 -19.42 4.04
C ARG A 48 18.61 -19.45 5.25
N VAL A 49 17.29 -19.51 5.03
CA VAL A 49 16.32 -19.53 6.12
C VAL A 49 16.17 -20.96 6.64
N PRO A 50 16.49 -21.24 7.91
CA PRO A 50 16.34 -22.57 8.50
C PRO A 50 14.89 -22.84 8.90
N LEU A 51 13.96 -22.68 7.96
CA LEU A 51 12.55 -22.99 8.15
C LEU A 51 12.16 -24.17 7.27
N GLN A 52 11.42 -25.11 7.85
CA GLN A 52 10.82 -26.16 7.05
C GLN A 52 9.75 -25.57 6.11
N PRO A 53 9.63 -26.06 4.87
CA PRO A 53 8.55 -25.67 3.98
C PRO A 53 7.21 -25.91 4.67
N GLY A 54 6.38 -24.88 4.78
CA GLY A 54 5.13 -24.94 5.54
C GLY A 54 4.25 -23.72 5.30
N VAL A 55 3.21 -23.54 6.13
CA VAL A 55 2.18 -22.50 5.95
C VAL A 55 2.76 -21.08 5.90
N HIS A 56 3.93 -20.86 6.50
CA HIS A 56 4.59 -19.55 6.56
C HIS A 56 5.54 -19.27 5.39
N THR A 57 5.80 -20.23 4.50
CA THR A 57 6.77 -20.07 3.40
C THR A 57 6.42 -18.89 2.49
N ALA A 58 5.14 -18.64 2.23
CA ALA A 58 4.69 -17.48 1.47
C ALA A 58 5.02 -16.16 2.18
N ALA A 59 4.69 -16.03 3.46
CA ALA A 59 4.97 -14.82 4.24
C ALA A 59 6.48 -14.54 4.36
N VAL A 60 7.29 -15.58 4.53
CA VAL A 60 8.76 -15.49 4.58
C VAL A 60 9.30 -15.03 3.22
N ARG A 61 8.82 -15.61 2.12
CA ARG A 61 9.20 -15.22 0.76
C ARG A 61 8.89 -13.74 0.51
N GLU A 62 7.69 -13.28 0.88
CA GLU A 62 7.30 -11.88 0.73
C GLU A 62 8.18 -10.94 1.58
N GLY A 63 8.51 -11.33 2.82
CA GLY A 63 9.41 -10.56 3.67
C GLY A 63 10.82 -10.43 3.09
N ILE A 64 11.37 -11.52 2.56
CA ILE A 64 12.68 -11.52 1.89
C ILE A 64 12.63 -10.65 0.63
N PHE A 65 11.58 -10.81 -0.19
CA PHE A 65 11.37 -10.01 -1.39
C PHE A 65 11.35 -8.51 -1.07
N ALA A 66 10.56 -8.09 -0.08
CA ALA A 66 10.45 -6.69 0.32
C ALA A 66 11.77 -6.11 0.84
N ARG A 67 12.60 -6.92 1.51
CA ARG A 67 13.94 -6.50 1.94
C ARG A 67 14.88 -6.33 0.73
N LEU A 68 14.93 -7.31 -0.16
CA LEU A 68 15.79 -7.27 -1.35
C LEU A 68 15.41 -6.14 -2.29
N LEU A 69 14.11 -5.89 -2.48
CA LEU A 69 13.61 -4.79 -3.30
C LEU A 69 14.08 -3.43 -2.76
N ARG A 70 14.00 -3.22 -1.43
CA ARG A 70 14.52 -2.00 -0.80
C ARG A 70 16.02 -1.84 -0.99
N SER A 71 16.79 -2.91 -0.78
CA SER A 71 18.24 -2.88 -1.02
C SER A 71 18.58 -2.55 -2.48
N ALA A 72 17.83 -3.10 -3.42
CA ALA A 72 18.05 -2.86 -4.83
C ALA A 72 17.67 -1.42 -5.25
N GLN A 73 16.58 -0.87 -4.69
CA GLN A 73 16.19 0.53 -4.87
C GLN A 73 17.25 1.50 -4.32
N MET A 74 17.85 1.21 -3.15
CA MET A 74 18.94 2.02 -2.61
C MET A 74 20.21 1.95 -3.47
N ALA A 75 20.54 0.75 -3.97
CA ALA A 75 21.75 0.55 -4.78
C ALA A 75 21.64 1.17 -6.18
N SER A 76 20.44 1.19 -6.78
CA SER A 76 20.26 1.66 -8.14
C SER A 76 20.27 3.19 -8.31
N GLN A 77 20.34 3.98 -7.22
CA GLN A 77 20.11 5.44 -7.22
C GLN A 77 18.86 5.85 -8.01
N LEU A 78 17.94 4.91 -8.26
CA LEU A 78 16.59 5.26 -8.66
C LEU A 78 16.06 6.07 -7.49
N PRO A 79 15.39 7.21 -7.73
CA PRO A 79 14.83 7.97 -6.64
C PRO A 79 14.04 6.96 -5.81
N LEU A 80 14.50 6.76 -4.57
CA LEU A 80 13.65 6.22 -3.52
C LEU A 80 12.33 6.94 -3.74
N ALA A 81 11.23 6.22 -3.98
CA ALA A 81 9.95 6.81 -3.66
C ALA A 81 10.15 7.24 -2.22
N GLU A 82 10.33 8.55 -2.01
CA GLU A 82 10.93 9.09 -0.81
C GLU A 82 10.26 8.35 0.33
N GLU A 83 11.05 7.61 1.11
CA GLU A 83 10.61 7.23 2.43
C GLU A 83 10.57 8.57 3.16
N VAL A 84 9.49 9.34 2.93
CA VAL A 84 9.20 10.60 3.57
C VAL A 84 9.02 10.21 5.02
N THR A 85 10.15 10.22 5.71
CA THR A 85 10.25 10.06 7.15
C THR A 85 9.90 11.41 7.80
N GLU A 86 9.19 12.30 7.10
CA GLU A 86 8.31 13.22 7.78
C GLU A 86 7.12 12.40 8.25
N LYS A 87 7.04 12.17 9.56
CA LYS A 87 5.72 12.04 10.20
C LYS A 87 4.86 13.15 9.58
N PRO A 88 3.80 12.84 8.81
CA PRO A 88 2.97 13.89 8.26
C PRO A 88 2.54 14.75 9.45
N ARG A 89 2.81 16.06 9.40
CA ARG A 89 2.39 16.96 10.46
C ARG A 89 0.91 16.70 10.68
N PRO A 90 0.50 16.29 11.90
CA PRO A 90 -0.89 16.03 12.12
C PRO A 90 -1.59 17.39 12.02
N GLU A 91 -2.82 17.36 11.53
CA GLU A 91 -3.88 18.34 11.83
C GLU A 91 -4.40 19.27 10.73
N GLU A 92 -3.67 19.63 9.65
CA GLU A 92 -4.19 20.77 8.85
C GLU A 92 -5.03 20.43 7.61
N ASN A 93 -5.06 19.18 7.13
CA ASN A 93 -5.81 18.83 5.90
C ASN A 93 -6.62 17.53 5.93
N TRP A 94 -6.71 16.87 7.09
CA TRP A 94 -7.45 15.61 7.17
C TRP A 94 -8.95 15.86 7.27
N PRO A 95 -9.79 15.14 6.50
CA PRO A 95 -11.23 15.22 6.68
C PRO A 95 -11.60 14.74 8.09
N ARG A 96 -12.43 15.51 8.79
CA ARG A 96 -13.11 15.01 9.99
C ARG A 96 -14.03 13.87 9.57
N LEU A 97 -13.80 12.70 10.15
CA LEU A 97 -14.52 11.49 9.83
C LEU A 97 -15.55 11.21 10.94
N ASP A 98 -16.82 11.38 10.62
CA ASP A 98 -17.92 10.95 11.49
C ASP A 98 -18.38 9.56 11.03
N ILE A 99 -18.22 8.55 11.88
CA ILE A 99 -18.72 7.19 11.63
C ILE A 99 -19.92 6.92 12.54
N GLN A 100 -21.05 6.57 11.95
CA GLN A 100 -22.21 6.05 12.66
C GLN A 100 -22.49 4.61 12.22
N ARG A 101 -22.86 3.76 13.18
CA ARG A 101 -23.15 2.35 12.93
C ARG A 101 -24.56 2.07 13.41
N GLU A 102 -25.37 1.52 12.52
CA GLU A 102 -26.74 1.15 12.79
C GLU A 102 -26.90 -0.36 12.61
N PRO A 103 -27.11 -1.12 13.69
CA PRO A 103 -27.43 -2.54 13.57
C PRO A 103 -28.86 -2.69 13.04
N PHE A 104 -29.06 -3.63 12.12
CA PHE A 104 -30.39 -4.00 11.64
C PHE A 104 -30.46 -5.51 11.38
N VAL A 105 -31.68 -6.03 11.29
CA VAL A 105 -31.95 -7.41 10.88
C VAL A 105 -32.41 -7.36 9.43
N GLY A 106 -31.69 -8.05 8.54
CA GLY A 106 -32.03 -8.13 7.13
C GLY A 106 -33.31 -8.93 6.90
N SER A 107 -33.88 -8.81 5.71
CA SER A 107 -35.04 -9.63 5.29
C SER A 107 -34.73 -11.12 5.27
N ASP A 108 -33.45 -11.47 5.19
CA ASP A 108 -32.88 -12.81 5.26
C ASP A 108 -32.79 -13.37 6.70
N GLY A 109 -33.18 -12.58 7.71
CA GLY A 109 -33.07 -12.95 9.12
C GLY A 109 -31.67 -12.84 9.70
N TYR A 110 -30.66 -12.47 8.90
CA TYR A 110 -29.30 -12.27 9.36
C TYR A 110 -29.14 -10.88 10.00
N ARG A 111 -28.17 -10.77 10.91
CA ARG A 111 -27.80 -9.48 11.50
C ARG A 111 -26.86 -8.77 10.57
N TRP A 112 -27.19 -7.53 10.24
CA TRP A 112 -26.40 -6.64 9.42
C TRP A 112 -26.04 -5.40 10.22
N VAL A 113 -24.98 -4.72 9.79
CA VAL A 113 -24.63 -3.40 10.27
C VAL A 113 -24.51 -2.46 9.07
N ARG A 114 -25.22 -1.34 9.13
CA ARG A 114 -25.07 -0.24 8.20
C ARG A 114 -24.12 0.78 8.79
N ILE A 115 -23.08 1.13 8.05
CA ILE A 115 -22.01 2.03 8.46
C ILE A 115 -22.11 3.29 7.62
N TYR A 116 -22.52 4.39 8.23
CA TYR A 116 -22.53 5.72 7.63
C TYR A 116 -21.19 6.38 7.93
N THR A 117 -20.44 6.70 6.88
CA THR A 117 -19.16 7.40 6.97
C THR A 117 -19.30 8.76 6.32
N THR A 118 -19.15 9.82 7.12
CA THR A 118 -19.16 11.20 6.63
C THR A 118 -17.75 11.78 6.75
N ALA A 119 -17.13 12.12 5.62
CA ALA A 119 -15.87 12.85 5.57
C ALA A 119 -16.16 14.34 5.33
N ARG A 120 -15.64 15.22 6.19
CA ARG A 120 -15.75 16.69 6.07
C ARG A 120 -14.38 17.33 5.99
N TRP A 121 -14.08 17.98 4.86
CA TRP A 121 -12.80 18.66 4.65
C TRP A 121 -12.86 20.12 5.13
N PRO A 122 -11.71 20.72 5.50
CA PRO A 122 -11.62 22.14 5.86
C PRO A 122 -12.15 23.10 4.79
N ASN A 123 -12.11 22.69 3.52
CA ASN A 123 -12.63 23.44 2.38
C ASN A 123 -14.17 23.37 2.22
N GLY A 124 -14.89 22.83 3.21
CA GLY A 124 -16.34 22.70 3.20
C GLY A 124 -16.88 21.55 2.36
N ARG A 125 -16.02 20.76 1.69
CA ARG A 125 -16.46 19.54 0.99
C ARG A 125 -16.96 18.52 2.01
N LYS A 126 -18.01 17.80 1.62
CA LYS A 126 -18.60 16.70 2.38
C LYS A 126 -18.76 15.49 1.45
N GLN A 127 -18.35 14.32 1.93
CA GLN A 127 -18.58 13.05 1.24
C GLN A 127 -19.25 12.10 2.23
N GLU A 128 -20.37 11.52 1.80
CA GLU A 128 -21.08 10.50 2.56
C GLU A 128 -20.91 9.16 1.85
N HIS A 129 -20.67 8.11 2.64
CA HIS A 129 -20.56 6.75 2.15
C HIS A 129 -21.30 5.82 3.10
N VAL A 130 -22.17 4.98 2.54
CA VAL A 130 -22.95 4.00 3.30
C VAL A 130 -22.49 2.61 2.90
N LEU A 131 -22.10 1.81 3.90
CA LEU A 131 -21.62 0.45 3.70
C LEU A 131 -22.38 -0.50 4.60
N GLU A 132 -22.97 -1.54 4.02
CA GLU A 132 -23.64 -2.61 4.77
C GLU A 132 -22.72 -3.83 4.86
N LYS A 133 -22.61 -4.41 6.05
CA LYS A 133 -21.82 -5.62 6.30
C LYS A 133 -22.61 -6.63 7.14
N PRO A 134 -22.53 -7.93 6.82
CA PRO A 134 -23.10 -8.96 7.67
C PRO A 134 -22.31 -9.07 8.98
N VAL A 135 -23.00 -9.33 10.09
CA VAL A 135 -22.42 -9.55 11.42
C VAL A 135 -22.28 -11.05 11.63
N TYR A 136 -21.05 -11.56 11.45
CA TYR A 136 -20.70 -12.94 11.78
C TYR A 136 -20.48 -13.05 13.30
N LYS A 137 -21.21 -13.96 13.96
CA LYS A 137 -20.87 -14.38 15.32
C LYS A 137 -19.70 -15.37 15.21
N MET A 138 -18.61 -15.10 15.94
CA MET A 138 -17.60 -16.13 16.22
C MET A 138 -18.12 -17.10 17.27
#